data_AF-K2A9W9-F1
#
_entry.id   AF-K2A9W9-F1
#
_cell.length_a   1.000
_cell.length_b   1.000
_cell.length_c   1.000
_cell.angle_alpha   90.00
_cell.angle_beta   90.00
_cell.angle_gamma   90.00
#
_symmetry.space_group_name_H-M   'P 1'
#
loop_
_entity.id
_entity.type
_entity.pdbx_description
1 polymer ?
#
loop_
_entity_poly.entity_id
_entity_poly.type
_entity_poly.pdbx_seq_one_letter_code
_entity_poly.pdbx_strand_id
1 'polypeptide(L)'
;MLVVFLSFFLFELILLPHYGTDWDTINHLPRGQAYLRYILTGEQTYEKLPDYVDYYQEEDTLLFSPSQPKESIPKRSLYQIDGYGASYFLEKDGGHPPLSDIFSSVFNFVLFQEMRLINDIDSYHVYIIAVASLLVAALFWWTRKHYGIFVAFVTILSLVLYPLFLGESRFNLKDIPQASFYSLMIIFLYEGITRKKNLFLILSAVFFGFAWGTKFNILFSPFIILPWLIVYLKQKTKSFKEINWLIPSIFFFPLIAIAIFWGSWPYLWAEPINNFFKIVDYYKTIGINPNFDPSFTFFGFNTFAIQWIIYTTPLVTLFLTLFGVLYTLSKGRSEKQKTAFLVLLWFLIPIARVTVPNAGI
;
A
#
# COMPACT_ATOMS: atom_id res chain seq x y z
N MET A 1 -10.52 14.79 -10.45
CA MET A 1 -9.39 14.11 -9.79
C MET A 1 -8.98 14.90 -8.57
N LEU A 2 -8.46 16.13 -8.72
CA LEU A 2 -8.06 16.96 -7.58
C LEU A 2 -9.19 17.18 -6.55
N VAL A 3 -10.41 17.53 -7.00
CA VAL A 3 -11.56 17.68 -6.09
C VAL A 3 -11.83 16.40 -5.30
N VAL A 4 -11.86 15.23 -5.96
CA VAL A 4 -12.09 13.93 -5.29
C VAL A 4 -10.97 13.61 -4.30
N PHE A 5 -9.72 13.85 -4.68
CA PHE A 5 -8.56 13.70 -3.80
C PHE A 5 -8.72 14.59 -2.55
N LEU A 6 -8.90 15.89 -2.74
CA LEU A 6 -8.99 16.86 -1.64
C LEU A 6 -10.21 16.60 -0.75
N SER A 7 -11.36 16.23 -1.32
CA SER A 7 -12.56 15.93 -0.54
C SER A 7 -12.35 14.72 0.39
N PHE A 8 -11.79 13.62 -0.12
CA PHE A 8 -11.53 12.45 0.73
C PHE A 8 -10.38 12.71 1.71
N PHE A 9 -9.30 13.36 1.26
CA PHE A 9 -8.17 13.73 2.10
C PHE A 9 -8.60 14.61 3.28
N LEU A 10 -9.38 15.66 3.04
CA LEU A 10 -9.85 16.56 4.09
C LEU A 10 -10.81 15.86 5.04
N PHE A 11 -11.71 15.01 4.52
CA PHE A 11 -12.61 14.22 5.35
C PHE A 11 -11.83 13.30 6.31
N GLU A 12 -10.85 12.56 5.80
CA GLU A 12 -10.00 11.70 6.61
C GLU A 12 -9.13 12.48 7.60
N LEU A 13 -8.58 13.62 7.16
CA LEU A 13 -7.74 14.48 7.99
C LEU A 13 -8.50 15.09 9.18
N ILE A 14 -9.77 15.45 8.98
CA ILE A 14 -10.64 15.96 10.06
C ILE A 14 -10.92 14.88 11.11
N LEU A 15 -11.06 13.63 10.67
CA LEU A 15 -11.36 12.51 11.57
C LEU A 15 -10.13 11.94 12.26
N LEU A 16 -8.93 12.23 11.75
CA LEU A 16 -7.68 11.64 12.21
C LEU A 16 -7.44 11.72 13.72
N PRO A 17 -7.71 12.85 14.43
CA PRO A 17 -7.47 12.94 15.87
C PRO A 17 -8.26 11.93 16.73
N HIS A 18 -9.33 11.35 16.18
CA HIS A 18 -10.13 10.33 16.86
C HIS A 18 -9.57 8.91 16.67
N TYR A 19 -8.42 8.77 16.01
CA TYR A 19 -7.77 7.51 15.75
C TYR A 19 -6.39 7.49 16.42
N GLY A 20 -6.14 6.43 17.18
CA GLY A 20 -4.85 6.22 17.82
C GLY A 20 -3.90 5.40 16.94
N THR A 21 -3.00 4.72 17.61
CA THR A 21 -2.02 3.80 17.02
C THR A 21 -2.55 2.37 17.03
N ASP A 22 -2.09 1.54 16.10
CA ASP A 22 -2.30 0.08 16.15
C ASP A 22 -1.11 -0.64 16.80
N TRP A 23 -1.22 -1.97 16.93
CA TRP A 23 -0.14 -2.81 17.48
C TRP A 23 1.11 -2.84 16.59
N ASP A 24 0.98 -2.51 15.30
CA ASP A 24 2.07 -2.55 14.31
C ASP A 24 2.92 -1.27 14.37
N THR A 25 2.33 -0.18 14.86
CA THR A 25 2.93 1.15 15.00
C THR A 25 4.22 1.11 15.83
N ILE A 26 4.25 0.34 16.92
CA ILE A 26 5.40 0.28 17.84
C ILE A 26 6.68 -0.26 17.19
N ASN A 27 6.55 -1.10 16.17
CA ASN A 27 7.69 -1.65 15.44
C ASN A 27 8.01 -0.82 14.19
N HIS A 28 6.98 -0.30 13.52
CA HIS A 28 7.14 0.37 12.24
C HIS A 28 7.62 1.82 12.37
N LEU A 29 7.06 2.63 13.28
CA LEU A 29 7.42 4.03 13.36
C LEU A 29 8.86 4.27 13.84
N PRO A 30 9.38 3.57 14.87
CA PRO A 30 10.80 3.67 15.21
C PRO A 30 11.72 3.24 14.08
N ARG A 31 11.37 2.15 13.38
CA ARG A 31 12.16 1.66 12.23
C ARG A 31 12.20 2.68 11.09
N GLY A 32 11.06 3.29 10.78
CA GLY A 32 10.96 4.34 9.79
C GLY A 32 11.83 5.55 10.13
N GLN A 33 11.80 6.01 11.38
CA GLN A 33 12.62 7.11 11.87
C GLN A 33 14.11 6.78 11.80
N ALA A 34 14.48 5.57 12.20
CA ALA A 34 15.87 5.10 12.21
C ALA A 34 16.45 5.09 10.78
N TYR A 35 15.73 4.48 9.84
CA TYR A 35 16.16 4.44 8.45
C TYR A 35 16.12 5.81 7.77
N LEU A 36 15.11 6.63 8.02
CA LEU A 36 15.07 7.98 7.47
C LEU A 36 16.29 8.80 7.94
N ARG A 37 16.60 8.78 9.23
CA ARG A 37 17.77 9.47 9.78
C ARG A 37 19.07 8.96 9.15
N TYR A 38 19.24 7.64 9.07
CA TYR A 38 20.43 7.05 8.47
C TYR A 38 20.59 7.42 6.99
N ILE A 39 19.51 7.40 6.21
CA ILE A 39 19.51 7.80 4.80
C ILE A 39 19.87 9.28 4.64
N LEU A 40 19.35 10.16 5.50
CA LEU A 40 19.57 11.60 5.39
C LEU A 40 20.94 12.07 5.92
N THR A 41 21.48 11.40 6.94
CA THR A 41 22.63 11.91 7.70
C THR A 41 23.81 10.95 7.80
N GLY A 42 23.60 9.66 7.54
CA GLY A 42 24.57 8.60 7.82
C GLY A 42 24.70 8.22 9.30
N GLU A 43 24.03 8.93 10.21
CA GLU A 43 24.07 8.66 11.66
C GLU A 43 23.26 7.40 12.00
N GLN A 44 23.85 6.51 12.80
CA GLN A 44 23.19 5.27 13.21
C GLN A 44 22.45 5.35 14.54
N THR A 45 22.67 6.42 15.32
CA THR A 45 22.08 6.63 16.65
C THR A 45 21.42 8.00 16.74
N TYR A 46 20.64 8.20 17.80
CA TYR A 46 19.99 9.47 18.12
C TYR A 46 20.77 10.33 19.12
N GLU A 47 21.99 9.94 19.51
CA GLU A 47 22.81 10.64 20.53
C GLU A 47 23.09 12.11 20.21
N LYS A 48 23.05 12.50 18.93
CA LYS A 48 23.23 13.89 18.49
C LYS A 48 21.93 14.70 18.47
N LEU A 49 20.78 14.09 18.76
CA LEU A 49 19.52 14.78 18.91
C LEU A 49 19.39 15.31 20.34
N PRO A 50 18.61 16.40 20.56
CA PRO A 50 18.25 16.81 21.91
C PRO A 50 17.58 15.67 22.67
N ASP A 51 17.71 15.68 23.99
CA ASP A 51 16.99 14.75 24.86
C ASP A 51 15.49 14.84 24.61
N TYR A 52 14.82 13.69 24.63
CA TYR A 52 13.37 13.67 24.55
C TYR A 52 12.77 14.29 25.80
N VAL A 53 11.73 15.09 25.63
CA VAL A 53 10.96 15.69 26.72
C VAL A 53 9.57 15.09 26.68
N ASP A 54 9.12 14.51 27.77
CA ASP A 54 7.76 14.00 27.90
C ASP A 54 6.77 15.15 27.86
N TYR A 55 5.76 15.08 26.98
CA TYR A 55 4.65 16.02 26.93
C TYR A 55 3.38 15.31 26.48
N TYR A 56 2.23 15.85 26.85
CA TYR A 56 0.93 15.36 26.40
C TYR A 56 0.42 16.24 25.26
N GLN A 57 -0.29 15.63 24.32
CA GLN A 57 -1.01 16.32 23.26
C GLN A 57 -2.46 16.49 23.70
N GLU A 58 -3.07 17.62 23.35
CA GLU A 58 -4.50 17.83 23.56
C GLU A 58 -5.31 16.82 22.73
N GLU A 59 -6.17 16.05 23.41
CA GLU A 59 -7.06 15.08 22.78
C GLU A 59 -7.98 15.75 21.75
N ASP A 60 -8.40 14.99 20.73
CA ASP A 60 -9.31 15.47 19.67
C ASP A 60 -8.81 16.69 18.86
N THR A 61 -7.51 16.99 18.91
CA THR A 61 -6.89 18.04 18.08
C THR A 61 -5.88 17.47 17.10
N LEU A 62 -5.92 17.94 15.85
CA LEU A 62 -4.91 17.59 14.83
C LEU A 62 -3.67 18.47 14.94
N LEU A 63 -3.90 19.75 15.23
CA LEU A 63 -2.85 20.76 15.20
C LEU A 63 -1.94 20.60 16.42
N PHE A 64 -0.66 20.92 16.24
CA PHE A 64 0.32 20.81 17.32
C PHE A 64 -0.07 21.67 18.54
N SER A 65 -0.57 21.00 19.59
CA SER A 65 -1.07 21.57 20.84
C SER A 65 -0.50 20.80 22.05
N PRO A 66 0.78 21.00 22.39
CA PRO A 66 1.41 20.34 23.52
C PRO A 66 0.95 20.93 24.86
N SER A 67 0.98 20.12 25.91
CA SER A 67 0.67 20.50 27.30
C SER A 67 1.73 21.40 27.95
N GLN A 68 2.83 21.69 27.25
CA GLN A 68 3.95 22.54 27.67
C GLN A 68 4.20 23.63 26.62
N PRO A 69 4.94 24.71 26.94
CA PRO A 69 5.31 25.73 25.95
C PRO A 69 5.92 25.11 24.68
N LYS A 70 5.50 25.55 23.50
CA LYS A 70 5.95 24.95 22.22
C LYS A 70 7.46 25.00 22.04
N GLU A 71 8.10 26.01 22.62
CA GLU A 71 9.54 26.25 22.59
C GLU A 71 10.33 25.27 23.47
N SER A 72 9.70 24.66 24.49
CA SER A 72 10.36 23.66 25.35
C SER A 72 10.33 22.25 24.75
N ILE A 73 9.50 22.01 23.73
CA ILE A 73 9.39 20.71 23.07
C ILE A 73 10.50 20.58 22.01
N PRO A 74 11.42 19.60 22.13
CA PRO A 74 12.49 19.38 21.17
C PRO A 74 11.92 18.85 19.84
N LYS A 75 12.56 19.16 18.71
CA LYS A 75 12.19 18.65 17.37
C LYS A 75 12.52 17.16 17.19
N ARG A 76 12.16 16.36 18.18
CA ARG A 76 12.41 14.93 18.28
C ARG A 76 11.06 14.23 18.46
N SER A 77 10.82 13.21 17.64
CA SER A 77 9.61 12.40 17.74
C SER A 77 9.71 11.40 18.89
N LEU A 78 8.57 11.06 19.49
CA LEU A 78 8.39 9.96 20.44
C LEU A 78 9.00 8.64 19.93
N TYR A 79 8.98 8.39 18.62
CA TYR A 79 9.52 7.16 18.04
C TYR A 79 11.01 7.23 17.70
N GLN A 80 11.70 8.34 17.98
CA GLN A 80 13.16 8.43 17.91
C GLN A 80 13.77 7.98 19.25
N ILE A 81 13.57 6.71 19.58
CA ILE A 81 13.91 6.10 20.87
C ILE A 81 15.39 5.72 20.91
N ASP A 82 16.11 6.14 21.94
CA ASP A 82 17.51 5.74 22.15
C ASP A 82 17.63 4.22 22.28
N GLY A 83 18.60 3.64 21.57
CA GLY A 83 18.76 2.18 21.45
C GLY A 83 17.98 1.53 20.30
N TYR A 84 16.99 2.23 19.71
CA TYR A 84 16.28 1.81 18.49
C TYR A 84 16.69 2.64 17.27
N GLY A 85 17.98 2.97 17.19
CA GLY A 85 18.57 3.65 16.02
C GLY A 85 18.79 2.69 14.83
N ALA A 86 19.38 3.20 13.75
CA ALA A 86 19.70 2.37 12.60
C ALA A 86 20.71 1.27 12.95
N SER A 87 21.61 1.47 13.93
CA SER A 87 22.51 0.41 14.41
C SER A 87 21.72 -0.84 14.83
N TYR A 88 20.62 -0.68 15.57
CA TYR A 88 19.74 -1.76 15.97
C TYR A 88 19.08 -2.45 14.76
N PHE A 89 18.47 -1.67 13.87
CA PHE A 89 17.73 -2.23 12.73
C PHE A 89 18.64 -2.77 11.61
N LEU A 90 19.88 -2.31 11.48
CA LEU A 90 20.83 -2.90 10.54
C LEU A 90 21.27 -4.30 10.98
N GLU A 91 21.25 -4.59 12.28
CA GLU A 91 21.58 -5.91 12.84
C GLU A 91 20.36 -6.82 12.94
N LYS A 92 19.24 -6.28 13.44
CA LYS A 92 18.10 -7.07 13.93
C LYS A 92 16.81 -6.94 13.11
N ASP A 93 16.77 -6.09 12.10
CA ASP A 93 15.55 -5.98 11.29
C ASP A 93 15.25 -7.30 10.57
N GLY A 94 13.97 -7.45 10.24
CA GLY A 94 13.42 -8.63 9.61
C GLY A 94 11.94 -8.42 9.34
N GLY A 95 11.33 -9.33 8.63
CA GLY A 95 9.89 -9.30 8.39
C GLY A 95 9.47 -8.43 7.21
N HIS A 96 8.54 -7.49 7.45
CA HIS A 96 7.98 -6.68 6.38
C HIS A 96 8.94 -5.58 5.90
N PRO A 97 8.99 -5.30 4.58
CA PRO A 97 9.73 -4.18 4.00
C PRO A 97 9.38 -2.80 4.63
N PRO A 98 10.34 -1.86 4.73
CA PRO A 98 10.19 -0.65 5.55
C PRO A 98 9.76 0.61 4.77
N LEU A 99 9.47 0.56 3.47
CA LEU A 99 9.25 1.77 2.67
C LEU A 99 8.11 2.63 3.23
N SER A 100 6.98 2.02 3.57
CA SER A 100 5.85 2.77 4.15
C SER A 100 6.19 3.36 5.52
N ASP A 101 7.11 2.75 6.27
CA ASP A 101 7.57 3.27 7.56
C ASP A 101 8.41 4.53 7.35
N ILE A 102 9.29 4.49 6.35
CA ILE A 102 10.14 5.61 5.94
C ILE A 102 9.26 6.76 5.43
N PHE A 103 8.30 6.49 4.54
CA PHE A 103 7.40 7.54 4.03
C PHE A 103 6.55 8.14 5.14
N SER A 104 6.00 7.33 6.04
CA SER A 104 5.31 7.83 7.22
C SER A 104 6.21 8.73 8.07
N SER A 105 7.47 8.33 8.27
CA SER A 105 8.46 9.13 8.99
C SER A 105 8.86 10.41 8.27
N VAL A 106 8.83 10.45 6.93
CA VAL A 106 9.03 11.68 6.15
C VAL A 106 7.91 12.67 6.43
N PHE A 107 6.65 12.22 6.48
CA PHE A 107 5.53 13.08 6.82
C PHE A 107 5.65 13.62 8.25
N ASN A 108 6.02 12.78 9.22
CA ASN A 108 6.31 13.24 10.59
C ASN A 108 7.48 14.23 10.65
N PHE A 109 8.58 13.94 9.98
CA PHE A 109 9.74 14.83 9.92
C PHE A 109 9.36 16.22 9.41
N VAL A 110 8.59 16.29 8.32
CA VAL A 110 8.15 17.57 7.75
C VAL A 110 7.11 18.26 8.63
N LEU A 111 6.00 17.57 8.95
CA LEU A 111 4.81 18.20 9.53
C LEU A 111 4.93 18.43 11.03
N PHE A 112 5.63 17.55 11.76
CA PHE A 112 5.84 17.67 13.19
C PHE A 112 7.22 18.23 13.52
N GLN A 113 8.31 17.58 13.09
CA GLN A 113 9.67 17.97 13.53
C GLN A 113 10.06 19.34 12.96
N GLU A 114 9.87 19.57 11.66
CA GLU A 114 10.28 20.82 11.03
C GLU A 114 9.25 21.95 11.17
N MET A 115 7.98 21.68 10.83
CA MET A 115 6.94 22.70 10.73
C MET A 115 6.13 22.92 12.01
N ARG A 116 6.10 21.98 12.95
CA ARG A 116 5.25 22.05 14.16
C ARG A 116 3.77 22.33 13.84
N LEU A 117 3.27 21.73 12.76
CA LEU A 117 1.91 21.96 12.27
C LEU A 117 0.94 20.93 12.84
N ILE A 118 1.32 19.65 12.82
CA ILE A 118 0.49 18.52 13.23
C ILE A 118 1.15 17.82 14.43
N ASN A 119 0.33 17.25 15.30
CA ASN A 119 0.78 16.41 16.41
C ASN A 119 1.70 15.26 15.95
N ASP A 120 2.57 14.80 16.86
CA ASP A 120 3.64 13.84 16.54
C ASP A 120 3.08 12.56 15.94
N ILE A 121 2.14 11.89 16.62
CA ILE A 121 1.57 10.62 16.17
C ILE A 121 0.75 10.82 14.90
N ASP A 122 -0.16 11.80 14.87
CA ASP A 122 -1.04 12.06 13.72
C ASP A 122 -0.26 12.35 12.43
N SER A 123 0.87 13.04 12.54
CA SER A 123 1.67 13.41 11.37
C SER A 123 2.19 12.21 10.58
N TYR A 124 2.39 11.05 11.22
CA TYR A 124 2.69 9.78 10.53
C TYR A 124 1.50 9.31 9.68
N HIS A 125 0.30 9.36 10.24
CA HIS A 125 -0.91 8.85 9.58
C HIS A 125 -1.36 9.70 8.38
N VAL A 126 -0.91 10.95 8.28
CA VAL A 126 -1.16 11.80 7.09
C VAL A 126 -0.64 11.14 5.81
N TYR A 127 0.45 10.38 5.88
CA TYR A 127 0.94 9.58 4.75
C TYR A 127 -0.10 8.56 4.27
N ILE A 128 -0.71 7.81 5.19
CA ILE A 128 -1.69 6.77 4.90
C ILE A 128 -2.91 7.39 4.21
N ILE A 129 -3.42 8.49 4.79
CA ILE A 129 -4.54 9.26 4.26
C ILE A 129 -4.24 9.80 2.86
N ALA A 130 -3.03 10.34 2.65
CA ALA A 130 -2.61 10.86 1.35
C ALA A 130 -2.61 9.75 0.27
N VAL A 131 -2.06 8.58 0.60
CA VAL A 131 -1.99 7.45 -0.33
C VAL A 131 -3.38 6.84 -0.59
N ALA A 132 -4.23 6.72 0.43
CA ALA A 132 -5.63 6.31 0.28
C ALA A 132 -6.42 7.29 -0.61
N SER A 133 -6.23 8.59 -0.41
CA SER A 133 -6.84 9.65 -1.23
C SER A 133 -6.38 9.59 -2.68
N LEU A 134 -5.11 9.28 -2.91
CA LEU A 134 -4.58 9.07 -4.26
C LEU A 134 -5.26 7.88 -4.94
N LEU A 135 -5.46 6.77 -4.22
CA LEU A 135 -6.21 5.62 -4.74
C LEU A 135 -7.64 5.99 -5.12
N VAL A 136 -8.39 6.64 -4.21
CA VAL A 136 -9.79 7.04 -4.45
C VAL A 136 -9.88 7.93 -5.69
N ALA A 137 -8.99 8.93 -5.80
CA ALA A 137 -8.96 9.83 -6.96
C ALA A 137 -8.58 9.11 -8.27
N ALA A 138 -7.65 8.16 -8.22
CA ALA A 138 -7.23 7.37 -9.37
C ALA A 138 -8.33 6.42 -9.86
N LEU A 139 -9.02 5.74 -8.95
CA LEU A 139 -10.17 4.89 -9.27
C LEU A 139 -11.30 5.71 -9.90
N PHE A 140 -11.64 6.87 -9.33
CA PHE A 140 -12.62 7.77 -9.93
C PHE A 140 -12.21 8.18 -11.35
N TRP A 141 -10.96 8.61 -11.55
CA TRP A 141 -10.47 9.02 -12.86
C TRP A 141 -10.51 7.87 -13.88
N TRP A 142 -10.01 6.70 -13.49
CA TRP A 142 -9.91 5.54 -14.36
C TRP A 142 -11.30 4.99 -14.72
N THR A 143 -12.18 4.79 -13.74
CA THR A 143 -13.54 4.33 -13.97
C THR A 143 -14.35 5.34 -14.78
N ARG A 144 -14.23 6.65 -14.50
CA ARG A 144 -14.94 7.69 -15.28
C ARG A 144 -14.57 7.61 -16.75
N LYS A 145 -13.30 7.37 -17.04
CA LYS A 145 -12.79 7.31 -18.41
C LYS A 145 -13.34 6.12 -19.19
N HIS A 146 -13.55 4.97 -18.54
CA HIS A 146 -13.96 3.72 -19.21
C HIS A 146 -15.46 3.44 -19.14
N TYR A 147 -16.14 3.88 -18.07
CA TYR A 147 -17.53 3.52 -17.77
C TYR A 147 -18.43 4.73 -17.48
N GLY A 148 -17.88 5.95 -17.50
CA GLY A 148 -18.63 7.18 -17.28
C GLY A 148 -18.71 7.62 -15.81
N ILE A 149 -19.24 8.82 -15.60
CA ILE A 149 -19.20 9.53 -14.31
C ILE A 149 -20.00 8.83 -13.21
N PHE A 150 -21.18 8.30 -13.54
CA PHE A 150 -22.04 7.62 -12.57
C PHE A 150 -21.35 6.40 -11.97
N VAL A 151 -20.78 5.53 -12.83
CA VAL A 151 -20.05 4.34 -12.40
C VAL A 151 -18.83 4.72 -11.57
N ALA A 152 -18.15 5.83 -11.90
CA ALA A 152 -17.03 6.33 -11.12
C ALA A 152 -17.42 6.71 -9.68
N PHE A 153 -18.57 7.38 -9.50
CA PHE A 153 -19.10 7.68 -8.16
C PHE A 153 -19.45 6.41 -7.40
N VAL A 154 -20.14 5.45 -8.05
CA VAL A 154 -20.47 4.16 -7.44
C VAL A 154 -19.20 3.41 -7.00
N THR A 155 -18.14 3.42 -7.81
CA THR A 155 -16.84 2.80 -7.46
C THR A 155 -16.23 3.43 -6.22
N ILE A 156 -16.10 4.76 -6.15
CA ILE A 156 -15.47 5.39 -4.98
C ILE A 156 -16.33 5.28 -3.73
N LEU A 157 -17.66 5.36 -3.85
CA LEU A 157 -18.56 5.16 -2.72
C LEU A 157 -18.47 3.72 -2.21
N SER A 158 -18.36 2.73 -3.10
CA SER A 158 -18.20 1.33 -2.69
C SER A 158 -16.91 1.10 -1.90
N LEU A 159 -15.82 1.80 -2.25
CA LEU A 159 -14.54 1.72 -1.54
C LEU A 159 -14.57 2.51 -0.22
N VAL A 160 -15.05 3.75 -0.23
CA VAL A 160 -15.06 4.63 0.95
C VAL A 160 -16.06 4.17 1.99
N LEU A 161 -17.18 3.56 1.58
CA LEU A 161 -18.16 2.99 2.51
C LEU A 161 -17.82 1.54 2.90
N TYR A 162 -16.72 0.97 2.40
CA TYR A 162 -16.24 -0.33 2.87
C TYR A 162 -15.59 -0.13 4.25
N PRO A 163 -16.16 -0.67 5.35
CA PRO A 163 -15.75 -0.34 6.71
C PRO A 163 -14.27 -0.59 6.98
N LEU A 164 -13.71 -1.67 6.42
CA LEU A 164 -12.29 -2.00 6.60
C LEU A 164 -11.39 -0.98 5.92
N PHE A 165 -11.66 -0.61 4.66
CA PHE A 165 -10.85 0.42 3.99
C PHE A 165 -10.97 1.76 4.71
N LEU A 166 -12.19 2.15 5.09
CA LEU A 166 -12.44 3.39 5.80
C LEU A 166 -11.70 3.43 7.14
N GLY A 167 -11.84 2.41 7.98
CA GLY A 167 -11.23 2.34 9.31
C GLY A 167 -9.71 2.32 9.23
N GLU A 168 -9.15 1.38 8.46
CA GLU A 168 -7.70 1.15 8.37
C GLU A 168 -6.97 2.32 7.70
N SER A 169 -7.63 3.13 6.86
CA SER A 169 -6.99 4.26 6.15
C SER A 169 -6.46 5.38 7.05
N ARG A 170 -6.73 5.30 8.36
CA ARG A 170 -6.30 6.29 9.35
C ARG A 170 -5.14 5.84 10.23
N PHE A 171 -4.81 4.54 10.28
CA PHE A 171 -3.75 4.06 11.17
C PHE A 171 -2.91 2.91 10.58
N ASN A 172 -3.44 2.11 9.65
CA ASN A 172 -2.72 0.95 9.13
C ASN A 172 -1.65 1.34 8.10
N LEU A 173 -0.40 1.34 8.57
CA LEU A 173 0.79 1.73 7.83
C LEU A 173 1.16 0.80 6.69
N LYS A 174 0.53 -0.37 6.56
CA LYS A 174 0.93 -1.38 5.59
C LYS A 174 -0.16 -1.70 4.59
N ASP A 175 -1.35 -2.11 5.03
CA ASP A 175 -2.35 -2.69 4.15
C ASP A 175 -3.00 -1.66 3.24
N ILE A 176 -3.24 -0.44 3.73
CA ILE A 176 -3.80 0.64 2.92
C ILE A 176 -2.80 1.17 1.90
N PRO A 177 -1.54 1.46 2.27
CA PRO A 177 -0.50 1.76 1.28
C PRO A 177 -0.27 0.62 0.30
N GLN A 178 -0.24 -0.64 0.77
CA GLN A 178 -0.09 -1.81 -0.09
C GLN A 178 -1.22 -1.90 -1.12
N ALA A 179 -2.47 -1.84 -0.66
CA ALA A 179 -3.63 -1.89 -1.54
C ALA A 179 -3.58 -0.74 -2.55
N SER A 180 -3.26 0.47 -2.11
CA SER A 180 -3.17 1.67 -2.96
C SER A 180 -2.07 1.55 -4.01
N PHE A 181 -0.84 1.22 -3.63
CA PHE A 181 0.27 1.07 -4.57
C PHE A 181 0.06 -0.09 -5.54
N TYR A 182 -0.48 -1.22 -5.07
CA TYR A 182 -0.84 -2.34 -5.95
C TYR A 182 -1.89 -1.90 -6.98
N SER A 183 -2.94 -1.21 -6.54
CA SER A 183 -3.99 -0.69 -7.41
C SER A 183 -3.46 0.29 -8.46
N LEU A 184 -2.67 1.27 -8.01
CA LEU A 184 -2.06 2.28 -8.88
C LEU A 184 -1.13 1.62 -9.90
N MET A 185 -0.34 0.64 -9.47
CA MET A 185 0.51 -0.17 -10.35
C MET A 185 -0.30 -0.81 -11.47
N ILE A 186 -1.44 -1.48 -11.17
CA ILE A 186 -2.31 -2.11 -12.17
C ILE A 186 -2.93 -1.06 -13.10
N ILE A 187 -3.47 0.04 -12.56
CA ILE A 187 -4.10 1.11 -13.33
C ILE A 187 -3.11 1.72 -14.33
N PHE A 188 -1.90 2.05 -13.87
CA PHE A 188 -0.87 2.62 -14.73
C PHE A 188 -0.32 1.61 -15.74
N LEU A 189 -0.17 0.34 -15.37
CA LEU A 189 0.20 -0.72 -16.30
C LEU A 189 -0.81 -0.83 -17.44
N TYR A 190 -2.09 -0.89 -17.08
CA TYR A 190 -3.20 -0.94 -18.02
C TYR A 190 -3.18 0.27 -18.97
N GLU A 191 -3.04 1.49 -18.43
CA GLU A 191 -3.00 2.72 -19.23
C GLU A 191 -1.76 2.79 -20.12
N GLY A 192 -0.61 2.32 -19.65
CA GLY A 192 0.62 2.24 -20.43
C GLY A 192 0.49 1.28 -21.61
N ILE A 193 -0.07 0.09 -21.38
CA ILE A 193 -0.29 -0.96 -22.40
C ILE A 193 -1.35 -0.54 -23.42
N THR A 194 -2.50 -0.08 -22.96
CA THR A 194 -3.63 0.24 -23.85
C THR A 194 -3.39 1.51 -24.67
N ARG A 195 -2.56 2.45 -24.19
CA ARG A 195 -2.29 3.73 -24.86
C ARG A 195 -0.90 3.82 -25.47
N LYS A 196 -0.07 2.78 -25.32
CA LYS A 196 1.33 2.75 -25.77
C LYS A 196 2.15 3.93 -25.23
N LYS A 197 2.02 4.22 -23.93
CA LYS A 197 2.69 5.34 -23.27
C LYS A 197 3.67 4.86 -22.20
N ASN A 198 4.96 5.04 -22.45
CA ASN A 198 6.04 4.59 -21.55
C ASN A 198 5.99 5.25 -20.18
N LEU A 199 5.56 6.52 -20.08
CA LEU A 199 5.44 7.21 -18.79
C LEU A 199 4.54 6.43 -17.82
N PHE A 200 3.43 5.86 -18.29
CA PHE A 200 2.56 5.06 -17.43
C PHE A 200 3.19 3.72 -17.05
N LEU A 201 4.04 3.14 -17.89
CA LEU A 201 4.78 1.92 -17.55
C LEU A 201 5.89 2.20 -16.52
N ILE A 202 6.56 3.35 -16.62
CA ILE A 202 7.51 3.82 -15.61
C ILE A 202 6.78 4.06 -14.28
N LEU A 203 5.66 4.78 -14.28
CA LEU A 203 4.85 4.99 -13.08
C LEU A 203 4.38 3.65 -12.49
N SER A 204 3.96 2.70 -13.31
CA SER A 204 3.61 1.35 -12.87
C SER A 204 4.78 0.64 -12.20
N ALA A 205 6.00 0.71 -12.76
CA ALA A 205 7.20 0.14 -12.16
C ALA A 205 7.53 0.80 -10.81
N VAL A 206 7.37 2.11 -10.71
CA VAL A 206 7.54 2.85 -9.45
C VAL A 206 6.55 2.38 -8.39
N PHE A 207 5.25 2.29 -8.72
CA PHE A 207 4.24 1.79 -7.79
C PHE A 207 4.38 0.31 -7.47
N PHE A 208 4.90 -0.51 -8.39
CA PHE A 208 5.30 -1.88 -8.08
C PHE A 208 6.43 -1.89 -7.05
N GLY A 209 7.47 -1.07 -7.24
CA GLY A 209 8.55 -0.89 -6.26
C GLY A 209 8.01 -0.42 -4.90
N PHE A 210 7.05 0.50 -4.89
CA PHE A 210 6.43 0.99 -3.65
C PHE A 210 5.63 -0.10 -2.92
N ALA A 211 4.83 -0.86 -3.66
CA ALA A 211 4.11 -1.99 -3.11
C ALA A 211 5.09 -3.08 -2.63
N TRP A 212 6.15 -3.38 -3.37
CA TRP A 212 7.14 -4.37 -2.95
C TRP A 212 7.91 -3.94 -1.71
N GLY A 213 8.29 -2.66 -1.65
CA GLY A 213 8.87 -2.02 -0.48
C GLY A 213 7.92 -1.89 0.71
N THR A 214 6.64 -2.27 0.58
CA THR A 214 5.65 -2.29 1.67
C THR A 214 5.33 -3.73 2.11
N LYS A 215 4.86 -4.59 1.20
CA LYS A 215 4.59 -6.02 1.46
C LYS A 215 4.82 -6.89 0.21
N PHE A 216 5.21 -8.16 0.42
CA PHE A 216 5.45 -9.10 -0.69
C PHE A 216 4.17 -9.52 -1.44
N ASN A 217 2.99 -9.09 -1.00
CA ASN A 217 1.72 -9.39 -1.67
C ASN A 217 1.70 -8.95 -3.15
N ILE A 218 2.48 -7.93 -3.52
CA ILE A 218 2.62 -7.47 -4.91
C ILE A 218 3.19 -8.55 -5.84
N LEU A 219 3.93 -9.52 -5.31
CA LEU A 219 4.52 -10.62 -6.09
C LEU A 219 3.47 -11.57 -6.67
N PHE A 220 2.21 -11.46 -6.24
CA PHE A 220 1.08 -12.16 -6.86
C PHE A 220 0.51 -11.44 -8.10
N SER A 221 0.95 -10.22 -8.39
CA SER A 221 0.46 -9.45 -9.53
C SER A 221 0.70 -10.09 -10.90
N PRO A 222 1.76 -10.90 -11.15
CA PRO A 222 1.89 -11.63 -12.41
C PRO A 222 0.70 -12.55 -12.70
N PHE A 223 0.04 -13.12 -11.67
CA PHE A 223 -1.15 -13.96 -11.83
C PHE A 223 -2.40 -13.16 -12.24
N ILE A 224 -2.38 -11.82 -12.10
CA ILE A 224 -3.40 -10.90 -12.60
C ILE A 224 -3.02 -10.41 -14.00
N ILE A 225 -1.79 -9.89 -14.12
CA ILE A 225 -1.34 -9.15 -15.29
C ILE A 225 -1.09 -10.07 -16.49
N LEU A 226 -0.41 -11.22 -16.30
CA LEU A 226 -0.05 -12.08 -17.42
C LEU A 226 -1.28 -12.69 -18.11
N PRO A 227 -2.28 -13.25 -17.41
CA PRO A 227 -3.48 -13.76 -18.08
C PRO A 227 -4.24 -12.66 -18.83
N TRP A 228 -4.40 -11.47 -18.23
CA TRP A 228 -5.02 -10.34 -18.92
C TRP A 228 -4.23 -9.91 -20.16
N LEU A 229 -2.90 -9.74 -20.04
CA LEU A 229 -2.03 -9.29 -21.12
C LEU A 229 -2.04 -10.27 -22.28
N ILE A 230 -1.98 -11.58 -22.01
CA ILE A 230 -2.08 -12.63 -23.04
C ILE A 230 -3.40 -12.52 -23.80
N VAL A 231 -4.53 -12.38 -23.09
CA VAL A 231 -5.86 -12.26 -23.73
C VAL A 231 -5.98 -10.97 -24.54
N TYR A 232 -5.46 -9.86 -24.01
CA TYR A 232 -5.46 -8.55 -24.68
C TYR A 232 -4.62 -8.58 -25.97
N LEU A 233 -3.37 -9.08 -25.90
CA LEU A 233 -2.47 -9.14 -27.05
C LEU A 233 -2.96 -10.09 -28.13
N LYS A 234 -3.49 -11.28 -27.77
CA LYS A 234 -4.08 -12.21 -28.75
C LYS A 234 -5.17 -11.57 -29.61
N GLN A 235 -5.93 -10.61 -29.07
CA GLN A 235 -6.95 -9.89 -29.83
C GLN A 235 -6.37 -8.76 -30.68
N LYS A 236 -5.29 -8.11 -30.22
CA LYS A 236 -4.80 -6.85 -30.79
C LYS A 236 -3.65 -7.02 -31.76
N THR A 237 -2.78 -8.00 -31.54
CA THR A 237 -1.53 -8.13 -32.29
C THR A 237 -1.56 -9.36 -33.17
N LYS A 238 -1.23 -9.19 -34.44
CA LYS A 238 -1.05 -10.31 -35.39
C LYS A 238 0.42 -10.74 -35.49
N SER A 239 1.35 -9.92 -35.01
CA SER A 239 2.79 -10.14 -35.12
C SER A 239 3.55 -9.66 -33.87
N PHE A 240 4.66 -10.34 -33.55
CA PHE A 240 5.55 -9.98 -32.44
C PHE A 240 6.20 -8.59 -32.61
N LYS A 241 6.37 -8.10 -33.85
CA LYS A 241 6.91 -6.74 -34.09
C LYS A 241 6.06 -5.65 -33.45
N GLU A 242 4.76 -5.88 -33.28
CA GLU A 242 3.82 -4.91 -32.71
C GLU A 242 3.96 -4.73 -31.20
N ILE A 243 4.74 -5.60 -30.53
CA ILE A 243 5.02 -5.52 -29.09
C ILE A 243 6.45 -5.04 -28.78
N ASN A 244 7.29 -4.75 -29.78
CA ASN A 244 8.67 -4.30 -29.56
C ASN A 244 8.77 -3.04 -28.71
N TRP A 245 7.75 -2.18 -28.73
CA TRP A 245 7.69 -0.99 -27.91
C TRP A 245 7.63 -1.29 -26.39
N LEU A 246 7.27 -2.51 -26.00
CA LEU A 246 7.29 -2.98 -24.61
C LEU A 246 8.69 -3.41 -24.16
N ILE A 247 9.63 -3.73 -25.07
CA ILE A 247 10.95 -4.27 -24.73
C ILE A 247 11.70 -3.38 -23.73
N PRO A 248 11.80 -2.05 -23.93
CA PRO A 248 12.44 -1.18 -22.93
C PRO A 248 11.74 -1.27 -21.58
N SER A 249 10.41 -1.34 -21.55
CA SER A 249 9.66 -1.43 -20.30
C SER A 249 9.89 -2.76 -19.60
N ILE A 250 9.99 -3.87 -20.32
CA ILE A 250 10.32 -5.19 -19.76
C ILE A 250 11.69 -5.17 -19.06
N PHE A 251 12.65 -4.40 -19.60
CA PHE A 251 13.97 -4.25 -19.02
C PHE A 251 14.01 -3.26 -17.84
N PHE A 252 13.45 -2.07 -18.00
CA PHE A 252 13.51 -1.01 -16.99
C PHE A 252 12.56 -1.23 -15.81
N PHE A 253 11.44 -1.93 -16.00
CA PHE A 253 10.48 -2.20 -14.93
C PHE A 253 11.11 -2.92 -13.72
N PRO A 254 11.78 -4.09 -13.89
CA PRO A 254 12.43 -4.76 -12.76
C PRO A 254 13.56 -3.92 -12.17
N LEU A 255 14.31 -3.15 -12.98
CA LEU A 255 15.38 -2.29 -12.47
C LEU A 255 14.85 -1.20 -11.52
N ILE A 256 13.77 -0.52 -11.91
CA ILE A 256 13.12 0.50 -11.06
C ILE A 256 12.57 -0.14 -9.78
N ALA A 257 11.88 -1.27 -9.90
CA ALA A 257 11.30 -1.98 -8.76
C ALA A 257 12.39 -2.45 -7.77
N ILE A 258 13.47 -3.05 -8.27
CA ILE A 258 14.61 -3.51 -7.46
C ILE A 258 15.30 -2.31 -6.82
N ALA A 259 15.54 -1.22 -7.56
CA ALA A 259 16.18 -0.02 -7.02
C ALA A 259 15.39 0.59 -5.86
N ILE A 260 14.06 0.66 -5.96
CA ILE A 260 13.20 1.14 -4.87
C ILE A 260 13.22 0.16 -3.70
N PHE A 261 13.05 -1.13 -3.94
CA PHE A 261 13.00 -2.14 -2.89
C PHE A 261 14.32 -2.22 -2.11
N TRP A 262 15.45 -2.37 -2.80
CA TRP A 262 16.78 -2.41 -2.16
C TRP A 262 17.17 -1.05 -1.59
N GLY A 263 16.93 0.04 -2.32
CA GLY A 263 17.31 1.39 -1.90
C GLY A 263 16.53 1.92 -0.71
N SER A 264 15.35 1.35 -0.41
CA SER A 264 14.57 1.71 0.77
C SER A 264 14.84 0.84 1.99
N TRP A 265 15.70 -0.19 1.89
CA TRP A 265 15.89 -1.14 2.98
C TRP A 265 17.38 -1.30 3.37
N PRO A 266 17.92 -0.39 4.20
CA PRO A 266 19.33 -0.42 4.60
C PRO A 266 19.83 -1.74 5.19
N TYR A 267 18.95 -2.51 5.85
CA TYR A 267 19.25 -3.88 6.31
C TYR A 267 19.78 -4.79 5.20
N LEU A 268 19.29 -4.63 3.98
CA LEU A 268 19.75 -5.39 2.82
C LEU A 268 21.12 -4.93 2.30
N TRP A 269 21.70 -3.84 2.80
CA TRP A 269 22.99 -3.34 2.30
C TRP A 269 24.17 -4.03 2.97
N ALA A 270 24.03 -4.41 4.24
CA ALA A 270 25.09 -5.06 5.01
C ALA A 270 25.40 -6.48 4.49
N GLU A 271 24.36 -7.33 4.38
CA GLU A 271 24.47 -8.69 3.85
C GLU A 271 23.35 -8.99 2.84
N PRO A 272 23.43 -8.47 1.60
CA PRO A 272 22.30 -8.45 0.68
C PRO A 272 21.65 -9.81 0.41
N ILE A 273 22.47 -10.84 0.20
CA ILE A 273 21.97 -12.17 -0.15
C ILE A 273 21.39 -12.86 1.09
N ASN A 274 22.13 -12.89 2.19
CA ASN A 274 21.71 -13.58 3.41
C ASN A 274 20.45 -12.95 4.00
N ASN A 275 20.42 -11.61 4.11
CA ASN A 275 19.28 -10.90 4.66
C ASN A 275 18.04 -11.02 3.76
N PHE A 276 18.21 -11.02 2.43
CA PHE A 276 17.11 -11.31 1.51
C PHE A 276 16.50 -12.70 1.75
N PHE A 277 17.32 -13.74 1.90
CA PHE A 277 16.80 -15.09 2.17
C PHE A 277 16.12 -15.21 3.54
N LYS A 278 16.62 -14.54 4.58
CA LYS A 278 15.92 -14.44 5.88
C LYS A 278 14.50 -13.87 5.73
N ILE A 279 14.33 -12.85 4.90
CA ILE A 279 13.02 -12.25 4.62
C ILE A 279 12.13 -13.22 3.84
N VAL A 280 12.68 -13.91 2.84
CA VAL A 280 11.93 -14.95 2.11
C VAL A 280 11.44 -16.04 3.07
N ASP A 281 12.29 -16.49 3.99
CA ASP A 281 11.93 -17.52 4.97
C ASP A 281 10.92 -17.01 6.00
N TYR A 282 11.00 -15.74 6.41
CA TYR A 282 9.94 -15.10 7.19
C TYR A 282 8.59 -15.17 6.46
N TYR A 283 8.52 -14.77 5.18
CA TYR A 283 7.28 -14.81 4.41
C TYR A 283 6.75 -16.22 4.15
N LYS A 284 7.63 -17.22 4.00
CA LYS A 284 7.21 -18.62 3.97
C LYS A 284 6.58 -19.04 5.30
N THR A 285 7.17 -18.60 6.41
CA THR A 285 6.69 -18.94 7.76
C THR A 285 5.34 -18.31 8.05
N ILE A 286 5.18 -17.01 7.82
CA ILE A 286 3.89 -16.33 8.07
C ILE A 286 2.83 -16.66 7.01
N GLY A 287 3.25 -17.00 5.78
CA GLY A 287 2.36 -17.33 4.68
C GLY A 287 1.84 -18.77 4.72
N ILE A 288 2.38 -19.63 5.59
CA ILE A 288 1.93 -21.02 5.76
C ILE A 288 1.49 -21.20 7.21
N ASN A 289 0.17 -21.36 7.43
CA ASN A 289 -0.37 -21.63 8.76
C ASN A 289 -1.07 -23.01 8.76
N PRO A 290 -0.41 -24.06 9.29
CA PRO A 290 -1.01 -25.39 9.36
C PRO A 290 -2.08 -25.50 10.47
N ASN A 291 -2.09 -24.57 11.44
CA ASN A 291 -2.99 -24.57 12.60
C ASN A 291 -4.00 -23.43 12.48
N PHE A 292 -4.72 -23.41 11.37
CA PHE A 292 -5.77 -22.44 11.15
C PHE A 292 -7.00 -22.77 11.99
N ASP A 293 -7.76 -21.75 12.40
CA ASP A 293 -8.99 -21.95 13.16
C ASP A 293 -9.96 -22.83 12.34
N PRO A 294 -10.37 -24.00 12.86
CA PRO A 294 -11.25 -24.92 12.14
C PRO A 294 -12.59 -24.30 11.74
N SER A 295 -13.07 -23.26 12.46
CA SER A 295 -14.32 -22.56 12.14
C SER A 295 -14.28 -21.84 10.78
N PHE A 296 -13.10 -21.51 10.29
CA PHE A 296 -12.89 -20.90 8.99
C PHE A 296 -12.38 -21.89 7.94
N THR A 297 -12.33 -23.19 8.23
CA THR A 297 -11.83 -24.20 7.29
C THR A 297 -12.97 -25.02 6.70
N PHE A 298 -13.07 -25.08 5.37
CA PHE A 298 -14.07 -25.88 4.66
C PHE A 298 -13.41 -26.73 3.57
N PHE A 299 -13.50 -28.06 3.68
CA PHE A 299 -12.77 -29.02 2.81
C PHE A 299 -11.27 -28.70 2.68
N GLY A 300 -10.64 -28.21 3.74
CA GLY A 300 -9.23 -27.81 3.77
C GLY A 300 -8.93 -26.44 3.17
N PHE A 301 -9.92 -25.74 2.60
CA PHE A 301 -9.78 -24.35 2.14
C PHE A 301 -10.02 -23.37 3.27
N ASN A 302 -9.23 -22.30 3.30
CA ASN A 302 -9.41 -21.18 4.22
C ASN A 302 -10.53 -20.26 3.71
N THR A 303 -11.66 -20.23 4.41
CA THR A 303 -12.82 -19.41 4.04
C THR A 303 -12.84 -18.05 4.72
N PHE A 304 -11.87 -17.73 5.58
CA PHE A 304 -11.85 -16.50 6.36
C PHE A 304 -12.01 -15.25 5.49
N ALA A 305 -11.22 -15.12 4.42
CA ALA A 305 -11.28 -13.95 3.54
C ALA A 305 -12.64 -13.80 2.85
N ILE A 306 -13.24 -14.90 2.40
CA ILE A 306 -14.56 -14.89 1.75
C ILE A 306 -15.65 -14.51 2.76
N GLN A 307 -15.61 -15.10 3.96
CA GLN A 307 -16.54 -14.77 5.03
C GLN A 307 -16.41 -13.29 5.42
N TRP A 308 -15.19 -12.79 5.56
CA TRP A 308 -14.94 -11.39 5.89
C TRP A 308 -15.48 -10.44 4.84
N ILE A 309 -15.27 -10.73 3.55
CA ILE A 309 -15.87 -9.96 2.44
C ILE A 309 -17.40 -9.95 2.57
N ILE A 310 -18.03 -11.09 2.82
CA ILE A 310 -19.50 -11.19 2.92
C ILE A 310 -20.02 -10.41 4.14
N TYR A 311 -19.35 -10.48 5.28
CA TYR A 311 -19.84 -9.88 6.53
C TYR A 311 -19.55 -8.39 6.65
N THR A 312 -18.48 -7.89 6.03
CA THR A 312 -18.07 -6.49 6.18
C THR A 312 -18.44 -5.61 4.98
N THR A 313 -18.70 -6.20 3.81
CA THR A 313 -19.03 -5.42 2.61
C THR A 313 -20.50 -5.00 2.61
N PRO A 314 -20.84 -3.72 2.34
CA PRO A 314 -22.23 -3.29 2.21
C PRO A 314 -23.02 -4.13 1.19
N LEU A 315 -24.27 -4.48 1.51
CA LEU A 315 -25.11 -5.35 0.67
C LEU A 315 -25.28 -4.84 -0.76
N VAL A 316 -25.40 -3.52 -0.95
CA VAL A 316 -25.45 -2.89 -2.29
C VAL A 316 -24.16 -3.18 -3.08
N THR A 317 -23.00 -3.10 -2.45
CA THR A 317 -21.71 -3.38 -3.09
C THR A 317 -21.57 -4.86 -3.45
N LEU A 318 -22.04 -5.77 -2.58
CA LEU A 318 -22.07 -7.22 -2.88
C LEU A 318 -22.99 -7.53 -4.07
N PHE A 319 -24.19 -6.95 -4.08
CA PHE A 319 -25.14 -7.09 -5.18
C PHE A 319 -24.54 -6.59 -6.50
N LEU A 320 -23.95 -5.39 -6.52
CA LEU A 320 -23.30 -4.84 -7.71
C LEU A 320 -22.10 -5.67 -8.16
N THR A 321 -21.32 -6.20 -7.22
CA THR A 321 -20.20 -7.12 -7.51
C THR A 321 -20.70 -8.36 -8.24
N LEU A 322 -21.82 -8.97 -7.79
CA LEU A 322 -22.42 -10.11 -8.47
C LEU A 322 -22.78 -9.79 -9.93
N PHE A 323 -23.43 -8.65 -10.20
CA PHE A 323 -23.71 -8.22 -11.58
C PHE A 323 -22.43 -7.98 -12.39
N GLY A 324 -21.41 -7.39 -11.78
CA GLY A 324 -20.11 -7.17 -12.42
C GLY A 324 -19.44 -8.48 -12.83
N VAL A 325 -19.49 -9.50 -11.97
CA VAL A 325 -18.98 -10.85 -12.28
C VAL A 325 -19.78 -11.47 -13.43
N LEU A 326 -21.11 -11.49 -13.35
CA LEU A 326 -21.98 -12.06 -14.39
C LEU A 326 -21.80 -11.35 -15.75
N TYR A 327 -21.69 -10.02 -15.73
CA TYR A 327 -21.39 -9.22 -16.92
C TYR A 327 -20.02 -9.58 -17.50
N THR A 328 -18.99 -9.70 -16.67
CA THR A 328 -17.65 -10.06 -17.12
C THR A 328 -17.60 -11.46 -17.75
N LEU A 329 -18.29 -12.43 -17.15
CA LEU A 329 -18.36 -13.79 -17.67
C LEU A 329 -19.12 -13.86 -19.01
N SER A 330 -20.19 -13.09 -19.16
CA SER A 330 -21.02 -13.09 -20.37
C SER A 330 -20.48 -12.22 -21.51
N LYS A 331 -19.89 -11.06 -21.20
CA LYS A 331 -19.49 -10.02 -22.17
C LYS A 331 -18.05 -9.55 -22.05
N GLY A 332 -17.34 -9.82 -20.94
CA GLY A 332 -15.95 -9.37 -20.76
C GLY A 332 -14.99 -9.88 -21.84
N ARG A 333 -15.27 -11.06 -22.41
CA ARG A 333 -14.49 -11.60 -23.55
C ARG A 333 -14.69 -10.83 -24.86
N SER A 334 -15.76 -10.05 -25.05
CA SER A 334 -15.95 -9.24 -26.25
C SER A 334 -15.42 -7.81 -26.12
N GLU A 335 -15.15 -7.33 -24.89
CA GLU A 335 -14.61 -5.99 -24.66
C GLU A 335 -13.28 -5.76 -25.38
N LYS A 336 -13.15 -4.63 -26.08
CA LYS A 336 -11.96 -4.30 -26.87
C LYS A 336 -10.68 -4.17 -26.04
N GLN A 337 -10.80 -3.74 -24.78
CA GLN A 337 -9.66 -3.51 -23.88
C GLN A 337 -9.58 -4.56 -22.75
N LYS A 338 -10.53 -5.49 -22.68
CA LYS A 338 -10.59 -6.54 -21.65
C LYS A 338 -10.55 -5.98 -20.23
N THR A 339 -11.13 -4.80 -20.02
CA THR A 339 -11.08 -4.05 -18.77
C THR A 339 -11.80 -4.82 -17.66
N ALA A 340 -13.01 -5.31 -17.94
CA ALA A 340 -13.78 -6.11 -16.98
C ALA A 340 -13.05 -7.40 -16.59
N PHE A 341 -12.34 -8.03 -17.54
CA PHE A 341 -11.54 -9.23 -17.26
C PHE A 341 -10.35 -8.92 -16.33
N LEU A 342 -9.65 -7.80 -16.53
CA LEU A 342 -8.59 -7.37 -15.61
C LEU A 342 -9.14 -7.15 -14.20
N VAL A 343 -10.26 -6.42 -14.07
CA VAL A 343 -10.89 -6.15 -12.77
C VAL A 343 -11.32 -7.45 -12.08
N LEU A 344 -11.86 -8.42 -12.83
CA LEU A 344 -12.23 -9.72 -12.27
C LEU A 344 -11.00 -10.50 -11.77
N LEU A 345 -9.90 -10.52 -12.52
CA LEU A 345 -8.66 -11.15 -12.05
C LEU A 345 -8.11 -10.43 -10.81
N TRP A 346 -8.15 -9.11 -10.81
CA TRP A 346 -7.69 -8.29 -9.70
C TRP A 346 -8.55 -8.51 -8.44
N PHE A 347 -9.84 -8.79 -8.58
CA PHE A 347 -10.69 -9.20 -7.47
C PHE A 347 -10.41 -10.64 -7.00
N LEU A 348 -10.35 -11.61 -7.93
CA LEU A 348 -10.30 -13.03 -7.59
C LEU A 348 -8.93 -13.50 -7.10
N ILE A 349 -7.82 -13.02 -7.67
CA ILE A 349 -6.48 -13.54 -7.35
C ILE A 349 -6.09 -13.28 -5.88
N PRO A 350 -6.29 -12.08 -5.29
CA PRO A 350 -6.03 -11.85 -3.88
C PRO A 350 -6.87 -12.72 -2.95
N ILE A 351 -8.11 -13.07 -3.34
CA ILE A 351 -8.98 -13.97 -2.56
C ILE A 351 -8.47 -15.40 -2.69
N ALA A 352 -8.23 -15.85 -3.91
CA ALA A 352 -7.77 -17.21 -4.19
C ALA A 352 -6.48 -17.53 -3.45
N ARG A 353 -5.51 -16.61 -3.44
CA ARG A 353 -4.20 -16.84 -2.79
C ARG A 353 -4.29 -17.13 -1.29
N VAL A 354 -5.26 -16.54 -0.59
CA VAL A 354 -5.44 -16.72 0.86
C VAL A 354 -6.50 -17.78 1.18
N THR A 355 -7.16 -18.33 0.16
CA THR A 355 -8.16 -19.40 0.30
C THR A 355 -7.55 -20.79 0.14
N VAL A 356 -6.36 -20.90 -0.50
CA VAL A 356 -5.72 -22.20 -0.73
C VAL A 356 -5.38 -22.91 0.59
N PRO A 357 -5.36 -24.26 0.61
CA PRO A 357 -5.04 -25.01 1.81
C PRO A 357 -3.70 -24.60 2.43
N ASN A 358 -3.69 -24.49 3.77
CA ASN A 358 -2.55 -24.06 4.59
C ASN A 358 -2.06 -22.62 4.36
N ALA A 359 -2.76 -21.79 3.57
CA ALA A 359 -2.42 -20.37 3.47
C ALA A 359 -2.63 -19.66 4.80
N GLY A 360 -1.59 -18.96 5.26
CA GLY A 360 -1.73 -17.92 6.28
C GLY A 360 -2.54 -16.73 5.76
N ILE A 361 -3.12 -15.95 6.67
CA ILE A 361 -3.82 -14.69 6.34
C ILE A 361 -2.79 -13.60 6.05
#